data_AF-A0A1D7V067-F1
#
_entry.id   AF-A0A1D7V067-F1
#
_cell.length_a   1.000
_cell.length_b   1.000
_cell.length_c   1.000
_cell.angle_alpha   90.00
_cell.angle_beta   90.00
_cell.angle_gamma   90.00
#
_symmetry.space_group_name_H-M   'P 1'
#
loop_
_entity.id
_entity.type
_entity.pdbx_description
1 polymer ?
#
loop_
_entity_poly.entity_id
_entity_poly.type
_entity_poly.pdbx_seq_one_letter_code
_entity_poly.pdbx_strand_id
1 'polypeptide(L)'
;MKGTLLYFLILICAFGGISGQEFEPDGKVKILPYEPGQVKDLELLGKDIAEFHKRIESRLAFLNRRKQIQDNLYSQFIPAYEDQIPQTRNRYMLDLRFVLKVSGAGAQNSPIKLESIIFWSRKSLISKMRPQYEEISILKNDKVNTEGSDSIELVVKKKTDAGTKEAVYNVATIREPAQRVKLVRIYRTNLIEIIRRIDKYVEGNIKTSAEDVETTLREVENGGPYQENLPKD
;
A
#
# COMPACT_ATOMS: atom_id res chain seq x y z
N MET A 1 -56.45 -11.60 -35.91
CA MET A 1 -55.17 -11.05 -35.39
C MET A 1 -54.89 -11.55 -33.96
N LYS A 2 -54.63 -12.85 -33.75
CA LYS A 2 -54.30 -13.42 -32.41
C LYS A 2 -53.01 -14.25 -32.38
N GLY A 3 -52.44 -14.61 -33.54
CA GLY A 3 -51.19 -15.38 -33.62
C GLY A 3 -49.92 -14.54 -33.53
N THR A 4 -49.94 -13.28 -33.98
CA THR A 4 -48.76 -12.38 -33.98
C THR A 4 -48.40 -11.83 -32.60
N LEU A 5 -49.37 -11.77 -31.66
CA LEU A 5 -49.13 -11.30 -30.29
C LEU A 5 -48.43 -12.35 -29.42
N LEU A 6 -48.57 -13.64 -29.75
CA LEU A 6 -47.96 -14.74 -29.00
C LEU A 6 -46.44 -14.86 -29.29
N TYR A 7 -46.02 -14.61 -30.54
CA TYR A 7 -44.61 -14.61 -30.92
C TYR A 7 -43.83 -13.42 -30.32
N PHE A 8 -44.48 -12.27 -30.14
CA PHE A 8 -43.86 -11.11 -29.50
C PHE A 8 -43.64 -11.33 -28.00
N LEU A 9 -44.53 -12.09 -27.34
CA LEU A 9 -44.39 -12.41 -25.91
C LEU A 9 -43.25 -13.42 -25.64
N ILE A 10 -43.05 -14.39 -26.54
CA ILE A 10 -41.95 -15.37 -26.44
C ILE A 10 -40.60 -14.71 -26.74
N LEU A 11 -40.55 -13.71 -27.63
CA LEU A 11 -39.33 -12.97 -27.92
C LEU A 11 -38.88 -12.09 -26.73
N ILE A 12 -39.81 -11.52 -25.96
CA ILE A 12 -39.49 -10.70 -24.78
C ILE A 12 -38.97 -11.56 -23.62
N CYS A 13 -39.44 -12.79 -23.46
CA CYS A 13 -38.92 -13.73 -22.46
C CYS A 13 -37.47 -14.19 -22.75
N ALA A 14 -36.99 -14.08 -24.00
CA ALA A 14 -35.60 -14.38 -24.35
C ALA A 14 -34.62 -13.23 -24.03
N PHE A 15 -35.12 -12.00 -23.84
CA PHE A 15 -34.32 -10.84 -23.43
C PHE A 15 -34.49 -10.47 -21.94
N GLY A 16 -35.48 -11.04 -21.26
CA GLY A 16 -35.69 -10.92 -19.81
C GLY A 16 -34.94 -11.95 -18.97
N GLY A 17 -33.95 -12.62 -19.54
CA GLY A 17 -33.05 -13.50 -18.79
C GLY A 17 -32.16 -12.66 -17.88
N ILE A 18 -32.55 -12.49 -16.62
CA ILE A 18 -31.58 -12.54 -15.53
C ILE A 18 -30.95 -13.93 -15.67
N SER A 19 -29.88 -13.99 -16.47
CA SER A 19 -29.33 -15.22 -16.98
C SER A 19 -28.75 -15.99 -15.80
N GLY A 20 -29.15 -17.26 -15.65
CA GLY A 20 -28.54 -18.22 -14.71
C GLY A 20 -27.06 -18.51 -14.97
N GLN A 21 -26.39 -17.64 -15.74
CA GLN A 21 -24.98 -17.63 -16.11
C GLN A 21 -24.15 -16.69 -15.24
N GLU A 22 -24.79 -15.85 -14.41
CA GLU A 22 -24.13 -14.90 -13.50
C GLU A 22 -23.65 -15.53 -12.19
N PHE A 23 -24.09 -16.74 -11.88
CA PHE A 23 -23.72 -17.44 -10.65
C PHE A 23 -23.02 -18.76 -11.00
N GLU A 24 -21.94 -19.05 -10.27
CA GLU A 24 -21.29 -20.35 -10.29
C GLU A 24 -22.14 -21.39 -9.53
N PRO A 25 -21.90 -22.71 -9.74
CA PRO A 25 -22.64 -23.77 -9.05
C PRO A 25 -22.56 -23.70 -7.51
N ASP A 26 -21.56 -23.01 -6.98
CA ASP A 26 -21.36 -22.77 -5.54
C ASP A 26 -22.09 -21.51 -5.02
N GLY A 27 -22.88 -20.85 -5.88
CA GLY A 27 -23.65 -19.65 -5.55
C GLY A 27 -22.86 -18.34 -5.58
N LYS A 28 -21.56 -18.36 -5.92
CA LYS A 28 -20.78 -17.14 -6.08
C LYS A 28 -21.10 -16.45 -7.40
N VAL A 29 -20.96 -15.12 -7.42
CA VAL A 29 -21.07 -14.38 -8.68
C VAL A 29 -19.88 -14.72 -9.56
N LYS A 30 -20.15 -15.10 -10.80
CA LYS A 30 -19.15 -15.47 -11.80
C LYS A 30 -18.18 -14.32 -12.03
N ILE A 31 -16.89 -14.60 -11.90
CA ILE A 31 -15.82 -13.63 -12.17
C ILE A 31 -15.64 -13.52 -13.69
N LEU A 32 -15.65 -12.29 -14.21
CA LEU A 32 -15.43 -12.06 -15.63
C LEU A 32 -13.95 -12.27 -15.98
N PRO A 33 -13.59 -12.87 -17.13
CA PRO A 33 -12.20 -13.03 -17.51
C PRO A 33 -11.56 -11.68 -17.85
N TYR A 34 -10.22 -11.63 -17.85
CA TYR A 34 -9.49 -10.46 -18.32
C TYR A 34 -9.52 -10.36 -19.85
N GLU A 35 -9.58 -9.13 -20.36
CA GLU A 35 -9.30 -8.84 -21.76
C GLU A 35 -7.79 -8.96 -22.05
N PRO A 36 -7.37 -9.24 -23.29
CA PRO A 36 -5.95 -9.39 -23.63
C PRO A 36 -5.07 -8.19 -23.24
N GLY A 37 -5.59 -6.97 -23.40
CA GLY A 37 -4.88 -5.75 -22.98
C GLY A 37 -4.70 -5.68 -21.46
N GLN A 38 -5.68 -6.16 -20.69
CA GLN A 38 -5.63 -6.19 -19.23
C GLN A 38 -4.68 -7.27 -18.71
N VAL A 39 -4.56 -8.40 -19.40
CA VAL A 39 -3.56 -9.44 -19.09
C VAL A 39 -2.15 -8.87 -19.23
N LYS A 40 -1.87 -8.19 -20.37
CA LYS A 40 -0.58 -7.54 -20.60
C LYS A 40 -0.28 -6.46 -19.55
N ASP A 41 -1.28 -5.66 -19.18
CA ASP A 41 -1.14 -4.67 -18.11
C ASP A 41 -0.78 -5.32 -16.77
N LEU A 42 -1.43 -6.43 -16.41
CA LEU A 42 -1.13 -7.16 -15.17
C LEU A 42 0.26 -7.79 -15.17
N GLU A 43 0.73 -8.30 -16.30
CA GLU A 43 2.11 -8.82 -16.41
C GLU A 43 3.14 -7.72 -16.17
N LEU A 44 2.95 -6.54 -16.76
CA LEU A 44 3.83 -5.39 -16.55
C LEU A 44 3.77 -4.90 -15.09
N LEU A 45 2.57 -4.79 -14.53
CA LEU A 45 2.37 -4.41 -13.13
C LEU A 45 3.01 -5.42 -12.18
N GLY A 46 2.92 -6.72 -12.48
CA GLY A 46 3.53 -7.79 -11.69
C GLY A 46 5.06 -7.68 -11.66
N LYS A 47 5.69 -7.41 -12.82
CA LYS A 47 7.14 -7.16 -12.90
C LYS A 47 7.57 -5.95 -12.09
N ASP A 48 6.86 -4.83 -12.22
CA ASP A 48 7.11 -3.62 -11.45
C ASP A 48 7.00 -3.87 -9.94
N ILE A 49 5.93 -4.56 -9.51
CA ILE A 49 5.70 -4.89 -8.11
C ILE A 49 6.84 -5.75 -7.56
N ALA A 50 7.25 -6.80 -8.29
CA ALA A 50 8.34 -7.67 -7.88
C ALA A 50 9.68 -6.91 -7.79
N GLU A 51 9.96 -6.02 -8.73
CA GLU A 51 11.14 -5.15 -8.67
C GLU A 51 11.08 -4.21 -7.46
N PHE A 52 9.93 -3.60 -7.20
CA PHE A 52 9.75 -2.70 -6.07
C PHE A 52 9.87 -3.43 -4.73
N HIS A 53 9.37 -4.66 -4.61
CA HIS A 53 9.59 -5.49 -3.43
C HIS A 53 11.08 -5.73 -3.18
N LYS A 54 11.83 -6.14 -4.21
CA LYS A 54 13.30 -6.32 -4.11
C LYS A 54 14.02 -5.04 -3.71
N ARG A 55 13.62 -3.89 -4.28
CA ARG A 55 14.18 -2.58 -3.91
C ARG A 55 13.87 -2.25 -2.44
N ILE A 56 12.66 -2.47 -1.95
CA ILE A 56 12.33 -2.24 -0.54
C ILE A 56 13.17 -3.17 0.35
N GLU A 57 13.25 -4.45 0.01
CA GLU A 57 14.02 -5.45 0.75
C GLU A 57 15.50 -5.08 0.87
N SER A 58 16.11 -4.57 -0.21
CA SER A 58 17.52 -4.14 -0.21
C SER A 58 17.84 -3.01 0.78
N ARG A 59 16.83 -2.27 1.25
CA ARG A 59 16.97 -1.16 2.21
C ARG A 59 16.70 -1.59 3.66
N LEU A 60 16.11 -2.77 3.88
CA LEU A 60 15.75 -3.24 5.22
C LEU A 60 16.97 -3.42 6.13
N ALA A 61 18.09 -3.90 5.57
CA ALA A 61 19.34 -4.03 6.32
C ALA A 61 19.85 -2.69 6.87
N PHE A 62 19.74 -1.61 6.08
CA PHE A 62 20.09 -0.27 6.53
C PHE A 62 19.14 0.21 7.64
N LEU A 63 17.83 0.06 7.44
CA LEU A 63 16.81 0.45 8.43
C LEU A 63 17.01 -0.29 9.76
N ASN A 64 17.33 -1.58 9.73
CA ASN A 64 17.61 -2.37 10.93
C ASN A 64 18.88 -1.91 11.66
N ARG A 65 19.97 -1.63 10.93
CA ARG A 65 21.20 -1.06 11.52
C ARG A 65 20.94 0.27 12.22
N ARG A 66 20.04 1.09 11.67
CA ARG A 66 19.59 2.36 12.26
C ARG A 66 18.48 2.21 13.33
N LYS A 67 18.20 0.97 13.77
CA LYS A 67 17.17 0.63 14.78
C LYS A 67 15.77 1.19 14.46
N GLN A 68 15.48 1.35 13.17
CA GLN A 68 14.16 1.82 12.71
C GLN A 68 13.13 0.68 12.66
N ILE A 69 13.59 -0.57 12.69
CA ILE A 69 12.73 -1.75 12.77
C ILE A 69 12.60 -2.12 14.25
N GLN A 70 11.36 -2.16 14.74
CA GLN A 70 11.02 -2.52 16.12
C GLN A 70 9.95 -3.62 16.06
N ASP A 71 10.11 -4.67 16.87
CA ASP A 71 9.18 -5.80 16.90
C ASP A 71 8.85 -6.38 15.51
N ASN A 72 9.86 -6.52 14.65
CA ASN A 72 9.71 -6.97 13.25
C ASN A 72 8.85 -6.05 12.37
N LEU A 73 8.66 -4.79 12.77
CA LEU A 73 7.86 -3.79 12.05
C LEU A 73 8.70 -2.56 11.75
N TYR A 74 8.62 -2.10 10.50
CA TYR A 74 8.98 -0.73 10.14
C TYR A 74 7.69 0.02 9.80
N SER A 75 7.50 1.20 10.35
CA SER A 75 6.34 2.01 10.00
C SER A 75 6.67 3.48 9.88
N GLN A 76 6.01 4.15 8.95
CA GLN A 76 6.21 5.56 8.72
C GLN A 76 4.87 6.24 8.46
N PHE A 77 4.70 7.40 9.10
CA PHE A 77 3.60 8.31 8.84
C PHE A 77 3.92 9.16 7.61
N ILE A 78 2.98 9.23 6.69
CA ILE A 78 3.03 10.14 5.54
C ILE A 78 2.23 11.37 5.96
N PRO A 79 2.82 12.59 5.91
CA PRO A 79 2.17 13.80 6.38
C PRO A 79 0.76 13.94 5.83
N ALA A 80 -0.18 14.22 6.74
CA ALA A 80 -1.57 14.42 6.38
C ALA A 80 -1.73 15.68 5.51
N TYR A 81 -2.64 15.63 4.57
CA TYR A 81 -3.03 16.80 3.79
C TYR A 81 -4.54 16.99 3.85
N GLU A 82 -4.95 18.25 3.73
CA GLU A 82 -6.34 18.61 3.64
C GLU A 82 -6.83 18.36 2.20
N ASP A 83 -7.86 17.53 2.08
CA ASP A 83 -8.56 17.29 0.83
C ASP A 83 -9.79 18.21 0.81
N GLN A 84 -9.65 19.33 0.10
CA GLN A 84 -10.74 20.26 -0.16
C GLN A 84 -11.38 19.92 -1.50
N ILE A 85 -12.57 19.31 -1.47
CA ILE A 85 -13.35 19.08 -2.69
C ILE A 85 -13.93 20.44 -3.12
N PRO A 86 -13.56 20.96 -4.30
CA PRO A 86 -14.12 22.21 -4.81
C PRO A 86 -15.64 22.16 -4.79
N GLN A 87 -16.28 23.29 -4.43
CA GLN A 87 -17.74 23.44 -4.33
C GLN A 87 -18.43 22.76 -3.13
N THR A 88 -17.70 22.07 -2.24
CA THR A 88 -18.30 21.54 -1.00
C THR A 88 -17.77 22.27 0.24
N ARG A 89 -18.61 22.43 1.28
CA ARG A 89 -18.17 22.91 2.60
C ARG A 89 -17.44 21.82 3.41
N ASN A 90 -17.37 20.60 2.88
CA ASN A 90 -16.76 19.48 3.55
C ASN A 90 -15.25 19.51 3.34
N ARG A 91 -14.53 19.52 4.45
CA ARG A 91 -13.08 19.46 4.52
C ARG A 91 -12.72 18.12 5.12
N TYR A 92 -11.77 17.42 4.53
CA TYR A 92 -11.30 16.13 5.01
C TYR A 92 -9.82 16.20 5.34
N MET A 93 -9.44 15.56 6.44
CA MET A 93 -8.05 15.25 6.73
C MET A 93 -7.77 13.82 6.29
N LEU A 94 -6.71 13.66 5.48
CA LEU A 94 -6.24 12.36 5.02
C LEU A 94 -4.96 11.99 5.76
N ASP A 95 -5.06 11.03 6.68
CA ASP A 95 -3.90 10.46 7.36
C ASP A 95 -3.44 9.23 6.60
N LEU A 96 -2.16 9.18 6.26
CA LEU A 96 -1.57 8.08 5.50
C LEU A 96 -0.42 7.45 6.31
N ARG A 97 -0.35 6.13 6.31
CA ARG A 97 0.72 5.37 6.96
C ARG A 97 1.02 4.13 6.14
N PHE A 98 2.27 3.69 6.16
CA PHE A 98 2.59 2.33 5.74
C PHE A 98 3.32 1.57 6.85
N VAL A 99 3.18 0.26 6.81
CA VAL A 99 3.82 -0.69 7.71
C VAL A 99 4.42 -1.80 6.86
N LEU A 100 5.69 -2.08 7.08
CA LEU A 100 6.39 -3.25 6.53
C LEU A 100 6.57 -4.24 7.67
N LYS A 101 6.11 -5.48 7.48
CA LYS A 101 6.47 -6.58 8.36
C LYS A 101 7.65 -7.32 7.77
N VAL A 102 8.63 -7.61 8.61
CA VAL A 102 9.88 -8.24 8.21
C VAL A 102 10.17 -9.46 9.06
N SER A 103 10.92 -10.42 8.53
CA SER A 103 11.49 -11.50 9.33
C SER A 103 13.00 -11.36 9.46
N GLY A 104 13.54 -11.95 10.53
CA GLY A 104 14.97 -11.97 10.80
C GLY A 104 15.52 -10.71 11.47
N ALA A 105 14.66 -9.78 11.91
CA ALA A 105 15.09 -8.63 12.69
C ALA A 105 15.39 -9.05 14.14
N GLY A 106 16.64 -9.40 14.42
CA GLY A 106 17.08 -9.78 15.77
C GLY A 106 18.47 -10.42 15.83
N ALA A 107 18.90 -11.09 14.75
CA ALA A 107 20.24 -11.64 14.65
C ALA A 107 21.16 -10.69 13.86
N GLN A 108 22.29 -10.29 14.45
CA GLN A 108 23.35 -9.60 13.71
C GLN A 108 23.79 -10.49 12.55
N ASN A 109 23.68 -9.97 11.32
CA ASN A 109 24.04 -10.61 10.04
C ASN A 109 23.04 -11.60 9.41
N SER A 110 21.81 -11.75 9.93
CA SER A 110 20.78 -12.48 9.18
C SER A 110 20.17 -11.62 8.07
N PRO A 111 19.92 -12.17 6.87
CA PRO A 111 19.23 -11.45 5.81
C PRO A 111 17.80 -11.15 6.25
N ILE A 112 17.45 -9.87 6.30
CA ILE A 112 16.11 -9.41 6.67
C ILE A 112 15.23 -9.51 5.43
N LYS A 113 14.13 -10.24 5.56
CA LYS A 113 13.19 -10.48 4.46
C LYS A 113 11.92 -9.68 4.65
N LEU A 114 11.36 -9.22 3.55
CA LEU A 114 10.05 -8.60 3.53
C LEU A 114 8.96 -9.67 3.55
N GLU A 115 8.03 -9.60 4.50
CA GLU A 115 6.93 -10.57 4.61
C GLU A 115 5.63 -10.01 4.09
N SER A 116 5.27 -8.81 4.55
CA SER A 116 4.03 -8.15 4.17
C SER A 116 4.16 -6.65 4.14
N ILE A 117 3.33 -6.04 3.31
CA ILE A 117 3.20 -4.58 3.20
C ILE A 117 1.76 -4.23 3.48
N ILE A 118 1.55 -3.27 4.38
CA ILE A 118 0.24 -2.74 4.74
C ILE A 118 0.28 -1.23 4.54
N PHE A 119 -0.62 -0.73 3.71
CA PHE A 119 -0.94 0.68 3.59
C PHE A 119 -2.20 0.96 4.37
N TRP A 120 -2.16 2.01 5.16
CA TRP A 120 -3.27 2.48 5.94
C TRP A 120 -3.59 3.91 5.54
N SER A 121 -4.86 4.16 5.28
CA SER A 121 -5.42 5.44 4.90
C SER A 121 -6.62 5.71 5.80
N ARG A 122 -6.70 6.90 6.35
CA ARG A 122 -7.86 7.36 7.11
C ARG A 122 -8.32 8.69 6.58
N LYS A 123 -9.57 8.73 6.14
CA LYS A 123 -10.27 9.94 5.75
C LYS A 123 -11.22 10.34 6.87
N SER A 124 -10.94 11.49 7.48
CA SER A 124 -11.73 12.05 8.58
C SER A 124 -12.35 13.37 8.17
N LEU A 125 -13.66 13.55 8.39
CA LEU A 125 -14.33 14.83 8.16
C LEU A 125 -13.95 15.83 9.26
N ILE A 126 -13.40 16.99 8.88
CA ILE A 126 -12.96 18.05 9.81
C ILE A 126 -13.82 19.31 9.74
N SER A 127 -14.77 19.40 8.79
CA SER A 127 -15.66 20.57 8.67
C SER A 127 -16.77 20.63 9.73
N LYS A 128 -16.98 19.57 10.51
CA LYS A 128 -18.01 19.50 11.56
C LYS A 128 -17.36 19.25 12.92
N MET A 129 -17.89 19.88 13.98
CA MET A 129 -17.41 19.78 15.37
C MET A 129 -17.48 18.36 15.98
N ARG A 130 -17.95 17.36 15.22
CA ARG A 130 -17.96 15.94 15.61
C ARG A 130 -17.53 15.08 14.40
N PRO A 131 -16.59 14.14 14.55
CA PRO A 131 -16.25 13.18 13.49
C PRO A 131 -17.41 12.19 13.31
N GLN A 132 -18.40 12.56 12.49
CA GLN A 132 -19.55 11.71 12.14
C GLN A 132 -19.21 10.65 11.09
N TYR A 133 -18.17 10.89 10.29
CA TYR A 133 -17.79 10.02 9.19
C TYR A 133 -16.28 9.82 9.19
N GLU A 134 -15.88 8.58 9.39
CA GLU A 134 -14.49 8.13 9.32
C GLU A 134 -14.43 6.92 8.40
N GLU A 135 -13.58 7.01 7.38
CA GLU A 135 -13.33 5.91 6.47
C GLU A 135 -11.87 5.49 6.61
N ILE A 136 -11.66 4.24 7.01
CA ILE A 136 -10.34 3.63 7.11
C ILE A 136 -10.20 2.63 5.97
N SER A 137 -9.19 2.82 5.14
CA SER A 137 -8.82 1.92 4.05
C SER A 137 -7.48 1.25 4.37
N ILE A 138 -7.45 -0.07 4.34
CA ILE A 138 -6.25 -0.88 4.57
C ILE A 138 -5.98 -1.68 3.30
N LEU A 139 -4.95 -1.29 2.56
CA LEU A 139 -4.49 -2.05 1.39
C LEU A 139 -3.29 -2.90 1.82
N LYS A 140 -3.43 -4.21 1.82
CA LYS A 140 -2.41 -5.14 2.29
C LYS A 140 -2.03 -6.17 1.24
N ASN A 141 -0.81 -6.65 1.33
CA ASN A 141 -0.33 -7.84 0.66
C ASN A 141 0.45 -8.66 1.69
N ASP A 142 -0.16 -9.77 2.11
CA ASP A 142 0.38 -10.67 3.15
C ASP A 142 1.33 -11.74 2.59
N LYS A 143 1.48 -11.81 1.25
CA LYS A 143 2.26 -12.83 0.56
C LYS A 143 3.19 -12.20 -0.47
N VAL A 144 4.05 -11.30 -0.02
CA VAL A 144 5.00 -10.57 -0.88
C VAL A 144 5.93 -11.51 -1.66
N ASN A 145 6.28 -12.66 -1.07
CA ASN A 145 7.20 -13.63 -1.65
C ASN A 145 6.54 -14.66 -2.59
N THR A 146 5.22 -14.62 -2.76
CA THR A 146 4.50 -15.56 -3.63
C THR A 146 4.22 -14.85 -4.95
N GLU A 147 4.61 -15.45 -6.07
CA GLU A 147 4.37 -14.86 -7.38
C GLU A 147 2.86 -14.75 -7.65
N GLY A 148 2.33 -13.53 -7.68
CA GLY A 148 0.94 -13.27 -8.04
C GLY A 148 0.34 -12.04 -7.36
N SER A 149 -0.59 -11.37 -8.05
CA SER A 149 -1.35 -10.23 -7.52
C SER A 149 -2.53 -10.61 -6.62
N ASP A 150 -2.83 -11.90 -6.51
CA ASP A 150 -4.05 -12.41 -5.87
C ASP A 150 -4.05 -12.26 -4.34
N SER A 151 -2.87 -12.04 -3.75
CA SER A 151 -2.70 -11.73 -2.33
C SER A 151 -2.98 -10.27 -1.98
N ILE A 152 -3.23 -9.40 -2.96
CA ILE A 152 -3.53 -7.99 -2.75
C ILE A 152 -5.00 -7.85 -2.32
N GLU A 153 -5.20 -7.28 -1.14
CA GLU A 153 -6.49 -7.14 -0.49
C GLU A 153 -6.70 -5.70 0.00
N LEU A 154 -7.87 -5.14 -0.26
CA LEU A 154 -8.31 -3.85 0.24
C LEU A 154 -9.46 -4.04 1.22
N VAL A 155 -9.25 -3.67 2.48
CA VAL A 155 -10.26 -3.65 3.53
C VAL A 155 -10.71 -2.21 3.75
N VAL A 156 -12.00 -1.94 3.56
CA VAL A 156 -12.61 -0.61 3.78
C VAL A 156 -13.53 -0.70 4.99
N LYS A 157 -13.21 0.04 6.04
CA LYS A 157 -14.03 0.18 7.25
C LYS A 157 -14.65 1.57 7.25
N LYS A 158 -15.98 1.64 7.16
CA LYS A 158 -16.74 2.90 7.22
C LYS A 158 -17.44 2.98 8.56
N LYS A 159 -17.05 3.96 9.37
CA LYS A 159 -17.68 4.25 10.65
C LYS A 159 -18.71 5.35 10.45
N THR A 160 -19.93 5.06 10.88
CA THR A 160 -21.09 5.95 10.83
C THR A 160 -21.80 5.94 12.17
N ASP A 161 -22.77 6.84 12.36
CA ASP A 161 -23.62 6.86 13.57
C ASP A 161 -24.39 5.53 13.78
N ALA A 162 -24.64 4.78 12.71
CA ALA A 162 -25.31 3.47 12.74
C ALA A 162 -24.36 2.28 13.03
N GLY A 163 -23.06 2.55 13.26
CA GLY A 163 -22.03 1.53 13.51
C GLY A 163 -20.97 1.46 12.42
N THR A 164 -20.13 0.43 12.51
CA THR A 164 -19.00 0.18 11.59
C THR A 164 -19.39 -0.87 10.55
N LYS A 165 -19.28 -0.52 9.28
CA LYS A 165 -19.41 -1.47 8.16
C LYS A 165 -18.03 -1.79 7.61
N GLU A 166 -17.74 -3.07 7.42
CA GLU A 166 -16.49 -3.56 6.84
C GLU A 166 -16.78 -4.22 5.49
N ALA A 167 -15.98 -3.85 4.49
CA ALA A 167 -16.01 -4.46 3.17
C ALA A 167 -14.60 -4.89 2.80
N VAL A 168 -14.46 -6.12 2.30
CA VAL A 168 -13.19 -6.71 1.88
C VAL A 168 -13.23 -6.92 0.37
N TYR A 169 -12.23 -6.39 -0.32
CA TYR A 169 -12.09 -6.48 -1.76
C TYR A 169 -10.75 -7.14 -2.09
N ASN A 170 -10.77 -8.34 -2.64
CA ASN A 170 -9.57 -9.07 -3.05
C ASN A 170 -9.52 -9.19 -4.58
N VAL A 171 -8.32 -9.10 -5.16
CA VAL A 171 -8.12 -9.27 -6.61
C VAL A 171 -8.73 -10.58 -7.12
N ALA A 172 -8.63 -11.67 -6.36
CA ALA A 172 -9.19 -12.97 -6.72
C ALA A 172 -10.73 -13.03 -6.66
N THR A 173 -11.41 -12.11 -5.97
CA THR A 173 -12.87 -12.19 -5.74
C THR A 173 -13.68 -11.09 -6.41
N ILE A 174 -13.04 -10.01 -6.86
CA ILE A 174 -13.72 -8.92 -7.59
C ILE A 174 -14.18 -9.44 -8.96
N ARG A 175 -15.47 -9.31 -9.26
CA ARG A 175 -16.07 -9.72 -10.54
C ARG A 175 -15.45 -9.01 -11.74
N GLU A 176 -15.31 -7.69 -11.65
CA GLU A 176 -14.95 -6.83 -12.78
C GLU A 176 -13.43 -6.78 -13.01
N PRO A 177 -12.92 -7.13 -14.20
CA PRO A 177 -11.49 -7.17 -14.47
C PRO A 177 -10.83 -5.79 -14.39
N ALA A 178 -11.50 -4.74 -14.88
CA ALA A 178 -10.98 -3.37 -14.80
C ALA A 178 -10.75 -2.91 -13.35
N GLN A 179 -11.62 -3.33 -12.42
CA GLN A 179 -11.48 -3.02 -11.00
C GLN A 179 -10.30 -3.76 -10.37
N ARG A 180 -10.08 -5.03 -10.75
CA ARG A 180 -8.92 -5.81 -10.34
C ARG A 180 -7.61 -5.18 -10.80
N VAL A 181 -7.50 -4.82 -12.09
CA VAL A 181 -6.32 -4.12 -12.63
C VAL A 181 -6.09 -2.80 -11.89
N LYS A 182 -7.14 -2.03 -11.62
CA LYS A 182 -7.05 -0.77 -10.87
C LYS A 182 -6.52 -0.98 -9.45
N LEU A 183 -6.97 -2.03 -8.75
CA LEU A 183 -6.49 -2.35 -7.41
C LEU A 183 -4.99 -2.66 -7.40
N VAL A 184 -4.52 -3.50 -8.33
CA VAL A 184 -3.09 -3.83 -8.49
C VAL A 184 -2.28 -2.57 -8.84
N ARG A 185 -2.80 -1.69 -9.70
CA ARG A 185 -2.15 -0.43 -10.07
C ARG A 185 -2.00 0.53 -8.90
N ILE A 186 -3.02 0.63 -8.03
CA ILE A 186 -2.97 1.45 -6.80
C ILE A 186 -1.88 0.90 -5.86
N TYR A 187 -1.86 -0.42 -5.66
CA TYR A 187 -0.83 -1.07 -4.85
C TYR A 187 0.59 -0.76 -5.37
N ARG A 188 0.82 -0.94 -6.68
CA ARG A 188 2.08 -0.61 -7.34
C ARG A 188 2.48 0.86 -7.12
N THR A 189 1.54 1.79 -7.25
CA THR A 189 1.81 3.22 -7.03
C THR A 189 2.22 3.50 -5.58
N ASN A 190 1.56 2.86 -4.61
CA ASN A 190 1.90 3.06 -3.21
C ASN A 190 3.28 2.47 -2.84
N LEU A 191 3.72 1.40 -3.52
CA LEU A 191 5.08 0.88 -3.34
C LEU A 191 6.15 1.91 -3.73
N ILE A 192 5.91 2.71 -4.77
CA ILE A 192 6.83 3.79 -5.16
C ILE A 192 6.97 4.82 -4.05
N GLU A 193 5.87 5.16 -3.38
CA GLU A 193 5.91 6.11 -2.28
C GLU A 193 6.72 5.57 -1.10
N ILE A 194 6.61 4.27 -0.77
CA ILE A 194 7.50 3.63 0.22
C ILE A 194 8.95 3.80 -0.17
N ILE A 195 9.31 3.44 -1.40
CA ILE A 195 10.70 3.52 -1.89
C ILE A 195 11.22 4.95 -1.76
N ARG A 196 10.46 5.94 -2.25
CA ARG A 196 10.84 7.36 -2.17
C ARG A 196 11.08 7.83 -0.73
N ARG A 197 10.24 7.38 0.20
CA ARG A 197 10.35 7.79 1.61
C ARG A 197 11.55 7.16 2.30
N ILE A 198 11.80 5.88 2.04
CA ILE A 198 13.00 5.19 2.54
C ILE A 198 14.25 5.82 1.93
N ASP A 199 14.26 6.08 0.62
CA ASP A 199 15.38 6.74 -0.08
C ASP A 199 15.68 8.12 0.51
N LYS A 200 14.66 8.96 0.71
CA LYS A 200 14.83 10.26 1.36
C LYS A 200 15.43 10.15 2.77
N TYR A 201 15.03 9.14 3.54
CA TYR A 201 15.61 8.90 4.87
C TYR A 201 17.07 8.44 4.79
N VAL A 202 17.39 7.52 3.86
CA VAL A 202 18.75 7.02 3.62
C VAL A 202 19.66 8.16 3.18
N GLU A 203 19.25 8.95 2.18
CA GLU A 203 20.00 10.10 1.68
C GLU A 203 20.25 11.15 2.76
N GLY A 204 19.25 11.46 3.58
CA GLY A 204 19.40 12.38 4.71
C GLY A 204 20.47 11.89 5.69
N ASN A 205 20.46 10.60 6.03
CA ASN A 205 21.47 10.02 6.91
C ASN A 205 22.87 10.02 6.30
N ILE A 206 23.00 9.78 5.00
CA ILE A 206 24.29 9.82 4.30
C ILE A 206 24.87 11.23 4.35
N LYS A 207 24.05 12.26 4.06
CA LYS A 207 24.47 13.66 4.10
C LYS A 207 24.92 14.08 5.51
N THR A 208 24.12 13.81 6.53
CA THR A 208 24.50 14.11 7.92
C THR A 208 25.79 13.39 8.33
N SER A 209 25.93 12.11 7.99
CA SER A 209 27.16 11.36 8.31
C SER A 209 28.39 11.94 7.59
N ALA A 210 28.23 12.46 6.37
CA ALA A 210 29.32 13.11 5.64
C ALA A 210 29.71 14.46 6.27
N GLU A 211 28.72 15.26 6.67
CA GLU A 211 28.93 16.53 7.36
C GLU A 211 29.61 16.33 8.73
N ASP A 212 29.22 15.29 9.48
CA ASP A 212 29.85 14.94 10.76
C ASP A 212 31.33 14.56 10.58
N VAL A 213 31.63 13.75 9.55
CA VAL A 213 33.01 13.36 9.21
C VAL A 213 33.83 14.58 8.79
N GLU A 214 33.29 15.43 7.92
CA GLU A 214 33.97 16.67 7.49
C GLU A 214 34.26 17.59 8.67
N THR A 215 33.32 17.74 9.59
CA THR A 215 33.50 18.53 10.82
C THR A 215 34.60 17.94 11.70
N THR A 216 34.57 16.62 11.92
CA THR A 216 35.59 15.91 12.72
C THR A 216 36.99 16.03 12.09
N LEU A 217 37.10 15.89 10.76
CA LEU A 217 38.37 16.04 10.06
C LEU A 217 38.91 17.46 10.19
N ARG A 218 38.06 18.49 10.08
CA ARG A 218 38.46 19.89 10.32
C ARG A 218 38.91 20.13 11.75
N GLU A 219 38.28 19.50 12.74
CA GLU A 219 38.72 19.59 14.14
C GLU A 219 40.10 18.96 14.34
N VAL A 220 40.38 17.84 13.67
CA VAL A 220 41.71 17.20 13.68
C VAL A 220 42.75 18.05 12.94
N GLU A 221 42.42 18.65 11.79
CA GLU A 221 43.32 19.52 11.04
C GLU A 221 43.66 20.82 11.80
N ASN A 222 42.67 21.42 12.47
CA ASN A 222 42.84 22.67 13.23
C ASN A 222 43.29 22.44 14.68
N GLY A 223 43.20 21.20 15.17
CA GLY A 223 43.76 20.77 16.44
C GLY A 223 45.28 20.73 16.34
N GLY A 224 45.94 21.85 16.65
CA GLY A 224 47.39 21.90 16.82
C GLY A 224 47.90 20.88 17.85
N PRO A 225 49.21 20.60 17.90
CA PRO A 225 49.77 19.57 18.77
C PRO A 225 49.44 19.88 20.23
N TYR A 226 48.45 19.19 20.79
CA TYR A 226 48.19 19.23 22.22
C TYR A 226 49.41 18.62 22.90
N GLN A 227 50.05 19.38 23.79
CA GLN A 227 50.96 18.82 24.79
C GLN A 227 50.13 17.87 25.65
N GLU A 228 50.14 16.60 25.27
CA GLU A 228 49.71 15.51 26.12
C GLU A 228 50.64 15.54 27.34
N ASN A 229 50.14 16.04 28.48
CA ASN A 229 50.78 15.78 29.77
C ASN A 229 50.58 14.28 30.04
N LEU A 230 51.36 13.45 29.36
CA LEU A 230 51.50 12.04 29.66
C LEU A 230 51.79 11.90 31.16
N PRO A 231 51.12 10.95 31.87
CA PRO A 231 51.45 10.70 33.27
C PRO A 231 52.95 10.45 33.36
N LYS A 232 53.64 11.22 34.21
CA LYS A 232 55.03 10.94 34.55
C LYS A 232 55.02 9.69 35.42
N ASP A 233 55.51 8.58 34.87
CA ASP A 233 55.99 7.45 35.67
C ASP A 233 57.15 7.88 36.58
#